data_AF-X6P7G8-F1
#
_entry.id   AF-X6P7G8-F1
#
_cell.length_a   1.000
_cell.length_b   1.000
_cell.length_c   1.000
_cell.angle_alpha   90.00
_cell.angle_beta   90.00
_cell.angle_gamma   90.00
#
_symmetry.space_group_name_H-M   'P 1'
#
loop_
_entity.id
_entity.type
_entity.pdbx_description
1 polymer ?
#
loop_
_entity_poly.entity_id
_entity_poly.type
_entity_poly.pdbx_seq_one_letter_code
_entity_poly.pdbx_strand_id
1 'polypeptide(L)'
;MDGYYRTLKGFIVLIEKDWLAFGHQFNMRIGYCLDDANGDDERSPVFEQFIDCVWQLTQQFPTLFQFTPQFLLILLDHVYSCRFGTFLGSCPKQREQLSLSQHTLSLWTFLQNCHHSMSFVNHFYRPDSFHHTIFPLYHAKAIRFWNDCYLRHCPEHIMHIKPEFSQDFSQEKLLLQLKLELDEAKKENALLLAKAKASAHVIEEDMD
;
A
#
# COMPACT_ATOMS: atom_id res chain seq x y z
N MET A 1 17.21 0.57 0.61
CA MET A 1 16.21 0.71 1.70
C MET A 1 15.68 -0.68 2.04
N ASP A 2 15.29 -0.91 3.29
CA ASP A 2 14.85 -2.22 3.81
C ASP A 2 13.48 -2.65 3.24
N GLY A 3 13.39 -3.89 2.76
CA GLY A 3 12.17 -4.47 2.24
C GLY A 3 11.08 -4.71 3.29
N TYR A 4 11.45 -4.75 4.58
CA TYR A 4 10.53 -4.92 5.69
C TYR A 4 9.36 -3.93 5.65
N TYR A 5 9.66 -2.66 5.39
CA TYR A 5 8.66 -1.57 5.38
C TYR A 5 7.67 -1.64 4.21
N ARG A 6 7.85 -2.58 3.27
CA ARG A 6 6.91 -2.87 2.19
C ARG A 6 5.88 -3.94 2.56
N THR A 7 6.02 -4.57 3.72
CA THR A 7 5.02 -5.48 4.29
C THR A 7 3.93 -4.69 5.02
N LEU A 8 2.73 -5.24 5.20
CA LEU A 8 1.66 -4.61 5.99
C LEU A 8 2.15 -4.28 7.40
N LYS A 9 2.75 -5.27 8.07
CA LYS A 9 3.30 -5.10 9.42
C LYS A 9 4.42 -4.07 9.46
N GLY A 10 5.36 -4.15 8.52
CA GLY A 10 6.49 -3.22 8.49
C GLY A 10 6.06 -1.79 8.20
N PHE A 11 5.08 -1.57 7.32
CA PHE A 11 4.56 -0.24 7.04
C PHE A 11 3.84 0.37 8.25
N ILE A 12 3.07 -0.43 8.99
CA ILE A 12 2.50 -0.02 10.29
C ILE A 12 3.61 0.41 11.26
N VAL A 13 4.68 -0.39 11.38
CA VAL A 13 5.83 -0.05 12.22
C VAL A 13 6.55 1.22 11.76
N LEU A 14 6.66 1.44 10.44
CA LEU A 14 7.22 2.68 9.90
C LEU A 14 6.42 3.90 10.32
N ILE A 15 5.08 3.83 10.27
CA ILE A 15 4.21 4.94 10.71
C ILE A 15 4.35 5.16 12.21
N GLU A 16 4.26 4.08 13.01
CA GLU A 16 4.42 4.16 14.46
C GLU A 16 5.77 4.78 14.86
N LYS A 17 6.85 4.36 14.20
CA LYS A 17 8.19 4.85 14.47
C LYS A 17 8.34 6.29 13.95
N ASP A 18 8.32 6.48 12.64
CA ASP A 18 8.82 7.70 12.01
C ASP A 18 7.82 8.85 11.98
N TRP A 19 6.53 8.58 12.20
CA TRP A 19 5.50 9.61 12.26
C TRP A 19 4.98 9.80 13.67
N LEU A 20 4.57 8.72 14.34
CA LEU A 20 3.94 8.83 15.66
C LEU A 20 4.98 9.06 16.76
N ALA A 21 6.05 8.24 16.83
CA ALA A 21 7.06 8.35 17.88
C ALA A 21 7.98 9.55 17.69
N PHE A 22 8.34 9.89 16.45
CA PHE A 22 9.14 11.09 16.15
C PHE A 22 8.36 12.42 16.25
N GLY A 23 7.05 12.36 16.54
CA GLY A 23 6.27 13.54 16.94
C GLY A 23 5.75 14.38 15.77
N HIS A 24 5.32 13.74 14.68
CA HIS A 24 4.52 14.44 13.68
C HIS A 24 3.24 14.99 14.35
N GLN A 25 2.99 16.29 14.15
CA GLN A 25 1.94 17.03 14.84
C GLN A 25 0.56 16.78 14.24
N PHE A 26 0.09 15.53 14.23
CA PHE A 26 -1.18 15.13 13.61
C PHE A 26 -2.36 16.00 14.06
N ASN A 27 -2.46 16.32 15.35
CA ASN A 27 -3.54 17.16 15.89
C ASN A 27 -3.59 18.56 15.25
N MET A 28 -2.43 19.20 15.08
CA MET A 28 -2.32 20.53 14.48
C MET A 28 -2.52 20.48 12.96
N ARG A 29 -1.89 19.50 12.30
CA ARG A 29 -1.86 19.40 10.83
C ARG A 29 -3.20 19.02 10.23
N ILE A 30 -3.97 18.19 10.94
CA ILE A 30 -5.32 17.78 10.56
C ILE A 30 -6.36 18.77 11.10
N GLY A 31 -6.06 19.42 12.22
CA GLY A 31 -6.93 20.41 12.85
C GLY A 31 -8.07 19.78 13.65
N TYR A 32 -7.82 18.67 14.35
CA TYR A 32 -8.82 18.10 15.25
C TYR A 32 -9.13 19.10 16.37
N CYS A 33 -10.43 19.35 16.60
CA CYS A 33 -10.94 20.13 17.73
C CYS A 33 -10.39 21.57 17.86
N LEU A 34 -9.93 22.18 16.76
CA LEU A 34 -9.61 23.61 16.73
C LEU A 34 -10.89 24.39 16.40
N ASP A 35 -11.56 24.87 17.43
CA ASP A 35 -12.32 26.12 17.32
C ASP A 35 -11.25 27.21 17.30
N ASP A 36 -11.00 27.89 16.16
CA ASP A 36 -10.50 29.28 16.12
C ASP A 36 -10.10 29.74 14.70
N ALA A 37 -10.36 31.02 14.44
CA ALA A 37 -10.10 31.75 13.19
C ALA A 37 -8.61 31.86 12.79
N ASN A 38 -7.68 31.38 13.62
CA ASN A 38 -6.23 31.41 13.42
C ASN A 38 -5.59 30.00 13.32
N GLY A 39 -6.38 28.92 13.45
CA GLY A 39 -5.87 27.54 13.45
C GLY A 39 -5.62 26.94 12.06
N ASP A 40 -6.01 27.64 10.99
CA ASP A 40 -5.92 27.14 9.62
C ASP A 40 -4.50 27.23 9.06
N ASP A 41 -3.69 28.20 9.52
CA ASP A 41 -2.30 28.41 9.05
C ASP A 41 -1.37 27.22 9.35
N GLU A 42 -1.74 26.40 10.34
CA GLU A 42 -0.98 25.22 10.73
C GLU A 42 -1.44 23.93 10.04
N ARG A 43 -2.56 23.95 9.32
CA ARG A 43 -3.06 22.77 8.62
C ARG A 43 -2.24 22.50 7.37
N SER A 44 -1.87 21.24 7.18
CA SER A 44 -1.09 20.85 6.00
C SER A 44 -1.19 19.35 5.75
N PRO A 45 -1.38 18.91 4.49
CA PRO A 45 -1.58 17.51 4.14
C PRO A 45 -0.25 16.72 4.07
N VAL A 46 0.67 16.95 5.01
CA VAL A 46 2.04 16.37 4.97
C VAL A 46 2.00 14.84 5.04
N PHE A 47 1.19 14.27 5.93
CA PHE A 47 1.03 12.81 5.99
C PHE A 47 0.34 12.26 4.74
N GLU A 48 -0.65 12.99 4.22
CA GLU A 48 -1.36 12.60 3.00
C GLU A 48 -0.44 12.60 1.77
N GLN A 49 0.43 13.60 1.64
CA GLN A 49 1.47 13.65 0.61
C GLN A 49 2.44 12.48 0.71
N PHE A 50 2.80 12.07 1.93
CA PHE A 50 3.60 10.87 2.14
C PHE A 50 2.87 9.61 1.67
N ILE A 51 1.58 9.46 1.99
CA ILE A 51 0.80 8.31 1.54
C ILE A 51 0.60 8.31 0.03
N ASP A 52 0.39 9.47 -0.62
CA ASP A 52 0.38 9.59 -2.09
C ASP A 52 1.73 9.10 -2.66
N CYS A 53 2.85 9.56 -2.11
CA CYS A 53 4.17 9.11 -2.55
C CYS A 53 4.32 7.58 -2.45
N VAL A 54 3.82 6.95 -1.37
CA VAL A 54 3.78 5.49 -1.25
C VAL A 54 2.88 4.88 -2.32
N TRP A 55 1.71 5.46 -2.60
CA TRP A 55 0.83 5.03 -3.67
C TRP A 55 1.54 5.08 -5.04
N GLN A 56 2.26 6.16 -5.37
CA GLN A 56 3.06 6.24 -6.61
C GLN A 56 4.04 5.07 -6.73
N LEU A 57 4.69 4.68 -5.63
CA LEU A 57 5.58 3.52 -5.60
C LEU A 57 4.82 2.21 -5.85
N THR A 58 3.62 2.04 -5.29
CA THR A 58 2.79 0.85 -5.58
C THR A 58 2.39 0.77 -7.05
N GLN A 59 2.18 1.90 -7.73
CA GLN A 59 1.87 1.94 -9.16
C GLN A 59 3.09 1.58 -10.03
N GLN A 60 4.28 2.06 -9.66
CA GLN A 60 5.50 1.78 -10.41
C GLN A 60 6.05 0.36 -10.14
N PHE A 61 5.78 -0.20 -8.97
CA PHE A 61 6.32 -1.47 -8.49
C PHE A 61 5.22 -2.40 -7.96
N PRO A 62 4.34 -2.93 -8.83
CA PRO A 62 3.10 -3.61 -8.42
C PRO A 62 3.31 -4.91 -7.63
N THR A 63 4.50 -5.51 -7.65
CA THR A 63 4.81 -6.78 -6.97
C THR A 63 5.67 -6.61 -5.72
N LEU A 64 6.13 -5.39 -5.41
CA LEU A 64 7.08 -5.14 -4.32
C LEU A 64 6.45 -4.76 -2.98
N PHE A 65 5.17 -4.42 -2.97
CA PHE A 65 4.43 -4.06 -1.76
C PHE A 65 3.39 -5.13 -1.42
N GLN A 66 3.34 -5.54 -0.15
CA GLN A 66 2.39 -6.52 0.33
C GLN A 66 0.98 -5.95 0.46
N PHE A 67 0.86 -4.62 0.62
CA PHE A 67 -0.42 -3.96 0.77
C PHE A 67 -0.94 -3.39 -0.55
N THR A 68 -2.26 -3.35 -0.70
CA THR A 68 -2.95 -2.75 -1.86
C THR A 68 -3.19 -1.25 -1.66
N PRO A 69 -3.51 -0.49 -2.73
CA PRO A 69 -3.96 0.90 -2.61
C PRO A 69 -5.17 1.07 -1.67
N GLN A 70 -6.04 0.06 -1.55
CA GLN A 70 -7.20 0.08 -0.66
C GLN A 70 -6.80 0.25 0.81
N PHE A 71 -5.70 -0.36 1.23
CA PHE A 71 -5.17 -0.19 2.58
C PHE A 71 -4.77 1.27 2.84
N LEU A 72 -4.16 1.94 1.86
CA LEU A 72 -3.74 3.34 1.96
C LEU A 72 -4.94 4.29 2.03
N LEU A 73 -6.01 4.02 1.28
CA LEU A 73 -7.25 4.81 1.34
C LEU A 73 -7.91 4.73 2.72
N ILE A 74 -8.07 3.52 3.26
CA ILE A 74 -8.66 3.33 4.59
C ILE A 74 -7.79 3.92 5.69
N LEU A 75 -6.46 3.86 5.52
CA LEU A 75 -5.53 4.54 6.41
C LEU A 75 -5.82 6.04 6.44
N LEU A 76 -5.93 6.69 5.28
CA LEU A 76 -6.27 8.12 5.18
C LEU A 76 -7.65 8.44 5.75
N ASP A 77 -8.66 7.61 5.50
CA ASP A 77 -9.98 7.78 6.13
C ASP A 77 -9.89 7.82 7.65
N HIS A 78 -9.07 6.92 8.21
CA HIS A 78 -8.91 6.84 9.66
C HIS A 78 -7.94 7.85 10.26
N VAL A 79 -7.09 8.47 9.43
CA VAL A 79 -6.40 9.70 9.80
C VAL A 79 -7.42 10.81 10.01
N TYR A 80 -8.49 10.96 9.24
CA TYR A 80 -9.43 12.07 9.47
C TYR A 80 -10.60 11.73 10.41
N SER A 81 -10.93 10.44 10.59
CA SER A 81 -12.17 10.03 11.28
C SER A 81 -12.21 10.26 12.80
N CYS A 82 -11.06 10.44 13.47
CA CYS A 82 -10.92 10.40 14.94
C CYS A 82 -11.48 9.14 15.63
N ARG A 83 -11.80 8.08 14.88
CA ARG A 83 -12.41 6.86 15.44
C ARG A 83 -11.46 6.08 16.36
N PHE A 84 -10.16 6.21 16.13
CA PHE A 84 -9.10 5.50 16.84
C PHE A 84 -8.13 6.50 17.45
N GLY A 85 -7.49 6.14 18.56
CA GLY A 85 -6.49 7.01 19.19
C GLY A 85 -5.13 7.02 18.49
N THR A 86 -4.94 6.19 17.47
CA THR A 86 -3.66 6.02 16.76
C THR A 86 -3.06 7.34 16.28
N PHE A 87 -3.86 8.23 15.71
CA PHE A 87 -3.39 9.52 15.17
C PHE A 87 -3.72 10.72 16.07
N LEU A 88 -4.34 10.51 17.23
CA LEU A 88 -4.67 11.61 18.14
C LEU A 88 -3.42 12.12 18.87
N GLY A 89 -3.38 13.42 19.15
CA GLY A 89 -2.24 14.10 19.79
C GLY A 89 -1.04 14.33 18.85
N SER A 90 -0.22 15.31 19.21
CA SER A 90 0.90 15.81 18.38
C SER A 90 2.26 15.22 18.73
N CYS A 91 2.42 14.60 19.91
CA CYS A 91 3.69 14.00 20.32
C CYS A 91 3.48 12.85 21.33
N PRO A 92 4.47 11.96 21.52
CA PRO A 92 4.35 10.83 22.44
C PRO A 92 3.98 11.23 23.86
N LYS A 93 4.60 12.30 24.38
CA LYS A 93 4.31 12.84 25.71
C LYS A 93 2.84 13.22 25.87
N GLN A 94 2.26 13.89 24.87
CA GLN A 94 0.86 14.28 24.91
C GLN A 94 -0.06 13.05 24.87
N ARG A 95 0.27 12.03 24.06
CA ARG A 95 -0.51 10.78 23.98
C ARG A 95 -0.51 10.00 25.29
N GLU A 96 0.62 10.00 26.00
CA GLU A 96 0.74 9.41 27.33
C GLU A 96 -0.09 10.18 28.37
N GLN A 97 0.00 11.51 28.38
CA GLN A 97 -0.79 12.36 29.28
C GLN A 97 -2.30 12.17 29.10
N LEU A 98 -2.74 11.98 27.85
CA LEU A 98 -4.13 11.69 27.51
C LEU A 98 -4.53 10.22 27.74
N SER A 99 -3.58 9.36 28.12
CA SER A 99 -3.79 7.92 28.33
C SER A 99 -4.52 7.25 27.14
N LEU A 100 -4.17 7.64 25.92
CA LEU A 100 -4.90 7.22 24.72
C LEU A 100 -4.95 5.69 24.56
N SER A 101 -3.86 5.00 24.89
CA SER A 101 -3.80 3.53 24.82
C SER A 101 -4.77 2.82 25.77
N GLN A 102 -5.23 3.51 26.82
CA GLN A 102 -6.18 2.97 27.81
C GLN A 102 -7.62 3.36 27.48
N HIS A 103 -7.84 4.49 26.82
CA HIS A 103 -9.17 5.05 26.57
C HIS A 103 -9.65 4.91 25.13
N THR A 104 -8.80 4.48 24.20
CA THR A 104 -9.15 4.40 22.78
C THR A 104 -8.73 3.07 22.16
N LEU A 105 -9.36 2.73 21.03
CA LEU A 105 -8.97 1.58 20.23
C LEU A 105 -7.81 1.94 19.30
N SER A 106 -6.99 0.94 19.00
CA SER A 106 -5.93 1.03 17.99
C SER A 106 -6.48 0.74 16.59
N LEU A 107 -6.16 1.62 15.63
CA LEU A 107 -6.44 1.39 14.22
C LEU A 107 -5.80 0.10 13.72
N TRP A 108 -4.59 -0.22 14.18
CA TRP A 108 -3.86 -1.41 13.72
C TRP A 108 -4.56 -2.70 14.11
N THR A 109 -5.12 -2.74 15.33
CA THR A 109 -5.93 -3.88 15.79
C THR A 109 -7.19 -4.01 14.95
N PHE A 110 -7.83 -2.88 14.60
CA PHE A 110 -8.99 -2.91 13.72
C PHE A 110 -8.65 -3.41 12.30
N LEU A 111 -7.60 -2.87 11.67
CA LEU A 111 -7.22 -3.24 10.29
C LEU A 111 -6.82 -4.72 10.17
N GLN A 112 -6.17 -5.29 11.18
CA GLN A 112 -5.80 -6.71 11.19
C GLN A 112 -7.02 -7.64 11.30
N ASN A 113 -8.07 -7.21 12.00
CA ASN A 113 -9.23 -8.05 12.35
C ASN A 113 -10.51 -7.72 11.56
N CYS A 114 -10.51 -6.70 10.70
CA CYS A 114 -11.72 -6.34 9.97
C CYS A 114 -12.01 -7.29 8.79
N HIS A 115 -13.27 -7.37 8.36
CA HIS A 115 -13.69 -8.21 7.22
C HIS A 115 -12.98 -7.86 5.90
N HIS A 116 -12.49 -6.63 5.77
CA HIS A 116 -11.72 -6.17 4.60
C HIS A 116 -10.23 -6.50 4.66
N SER A 117 -9.74 -7.15 5.73
CA SER A 117 -8.32 -7.46 5.94
C SER A 117 -7.70 -8.20 4.74
N MET A 118 -8.45 -9.07 4.07
CA MET A 118 -8.00 -9.77 2.85
C MET A 118 -7.86 -8.84 1.65
N SER A 119 -8.70 -7.82 1.52
CA SER A 119 -8.61 -6.82 0.44
C SER A 119 -7.38 -5.93 0.55
N PHE A 120 -6.72 -5.91 1.71
CA PHE A 120 -5.49 -5.17 1.93
C PHE A 120 -4.27 -5.90 1.41
N VAL A 121 -4.34 -7.21 1.17
CA VAL A 121 -3.20 -8.02 0.77
C VAL A 121 -3.10 -8.07 -0.76
N ASN A 122 -1.94 -7.70 -1.28
CA ASN A 122 -1.59 -7.81 -2.67
C ASN A 122 -1.16 -9.24 -3.00
N HIS A 123 -1.99 -9.96 -3.75
CA HIS A 123 -1.71 -11.35 -4.17
C HIS A 123 -0.50 -11.48 -5.11
N PHE A 124 -0.05 -10.38 -5.72
CA PHE A 124 1.14 -10.36 -6.59
C PHE A 124 2.43 -10.00 -5.83
N TYR A 125 2.35 -9.84 -4.51
CA TYR A 125 3.50 -9.54 -3.68
C TYR A 125 4.54 -10.67 -3.75
N ARG A 126 5.80 -10.32 -4.00
CA ARG A 126 6.93 -11.25 -4.03
C ARG A 126 7.81 -11.09 -2.77
N PRO A 127 7.73 -12.01 -1.81
CA PRO A 127 8.55 -11.96 -0.60
C PRO A 127 10.05 -12.03 -0.91
N ASP A 128 10.44 -12.78 -1.95
CA ASP A 128 11.84 -13.00 -2.33
C ASP A 128 12.55 -11.72 -2.79
N SER A 129 11.80 -10.69 -3.17
CA SER A 129 12.31 -9.38 -3.55
C SER A 129 12.68 -8.50 -2.35
N PHE A 130 12.82 -9.07 -1.14
CA PHE A 130 13.06 -8.35 0.11
C PHE A 130 14.26 -7.39 0.03
N HIS A 131 15.37 -7.80 -0.58
CA HIS A 131 16.58 -6.98 -0.72
C HIS A 131 16.58 -6.05 -1.94
N HIS A 132 15.54 -6.10 -2.78
CA HIS A 132 15.45 -5.25 -3.97
C HIS A 132 15.29 -3.78 -3.58
N THR A 133 16.30 -2.96 -3.90
CA THR A 133 16.27 -1.51 -3.70
C THR A 133 15.48 -0.84 -4.81
N ILE A 134 14.51 -0.01 -4.43
CA ILE A 134 13.64 0.72 -5.35
C ILE A 134 14.27 2.06 -5.75
N PHE A 135 14.27 2.35 -7.05
CA PHE A 135 14.63 3.65 -7.61
C PHE A 135 13.45 4.17 -8.45
N PRO A 136 12.59 5.04 -7.89
CA PRO A 136 11.39 5.48 -8.58
C PRO A 136 11.68 6.51 -9.67
N LEU A 137 10.82 6.54 -10.67
CA LEU A 137 10.75 7.62 -11.65
C LEU A 137 10.03 8.82 -11.01
N TYR A 138 10.70 9.96 -10.95
CA TYR A 138 10.21 11.18 -10.28
C TYR A 138 9.92 12.35 -11.23
N HIS A 139 10.06 12.15 -12.54
CA HIS A 139 9.75 13.19 -13.52
C HIS A 139 8.23 13.34 -13.67
N ALA A 140 7.75 14.55 -14.00
CA ALA A 140 6.32 14.88 -14.01
C ALA A 140 5.44 13.93 -14.85
N LYS A 141 5.97 13.34 -15.94
CA LYS A 141 5.23 12.37 -16.77
C LYS A 141 5.06 10.98 -16.12
N ALA A 142 5.89 10.65 -15.13
CA ALA A 142 5.79 9.38 -14.40
C ALA A 142 4.85 9.46 -13.20
N ILE A 143 4.63 10.66 -12.66
CA ILE A 143 3.71 10.90 -11.55
C ILE A 143 2.28 10.84 -12.08
N ARG A 144 1.45 10.05 -11.41
CA ARG A 144 0.03 9.87 -11.75
C ARG A 144 -0.84 10.62 -10.75
N PHE A 145 -2.01 11.04 -11.19
CA PHE A 145 -3.00 11.60 -10.27
C PHE A 145 -3.82 10.47 -9.62
N TRP A 146 -3.94 10.47 -8.30
CA TRP A 146 -4.63 9.41 -7.56
C TRP A 146 -6.15 9.64 -7.52
N ASN A 147 -6.82 9.28 -8.62
CA ASN A 147 -8.26 9.47 -8.78
C ASN A 147 -9.08 8.88 -7.61
N ASP A 148 -8.76 7.66 -7.17
CA ASP A 148 -9.51 6.98 -6.11
C ASP A 148 -9.41 7.66 -4.74
N CYS A 149 -8.40 8.51 -4.52
CA CYS A 149 -8.29 9.31 -3.31
C CYS A 149 -8.98 10.67 -3.49
N TYR A 150 -8.60 11.41 -4.53
CA TYR A 150 -8.99 12.82 -4.68
C TYR A 150 -10.33 13.04 -5.38
N LEU A 151 -10.80 12.09 -6.18
CA LEU A 151 -12.07 12.17 -6.92
C LEU A 151 -13.14 11.22 -6.36
N ARG A 152 -12.92 10.59 -5.20
CA ARG A 152 -13.85 9.62 -4.61
C ARG A 152 -15.27 10.12 -4.36
N HIS A 153 -15.47 11.44 -4.24
CA HIS A 153 -16.79 12.05 -4.07
C HIS A 153 -17.28 12.76 -5.35
N CYS A 154 -16.49 12.72 -6.44
CA CYS A 154 -16.86 13.31 -7.72
C CYS A 154 -17.88 12.39 -8.42
N PRO A 155 -19.09 12.86 -8.75
CA PRO A 155 -20.13 12.04 -9.36
C PRO A 155 -19.66 11.30 -10.63
N GLU A 156 -18.85 11.94 -11.46
CA GLU A 156 -18.31 11.41 -12.71
C GLU A 156 -17.36 10.22 -12.49
N HIS A 157 -16.53 10.29 -11.42
CA HIS A 157 -15.64 9.19 -11.02
C HIS A 157 -16.44 8.03 -10.42
N ILE A 158 -17.44 8.34 -9.60
CA ILE A 158 -18.39 7.37 -9.03
C ILE A 158 -19.18 6.66 -10.13
N MET A 159 -19.57 7.38 -11.18
CA MET A 159 -20.30 6.86 -12.34
C MET A 159 -19.40 6.13 -13.35
N HIS A 160 -18.09 5.98 -13.08
CA HIS A 160 -17.11 5.35 -13.97
C HIS A 160 -17.09 5.94 -15.39
N ILE A 161 -17.40 7.24 -15.51
CA ILE A 161 -17.29 7.94 -16.79
C ILE A 161 -15.79 8.09 -17.06
N LYS A 162 -15.25 7.27 -17.98
CA LYS A 162 -13.83 7.36 -18.36
C LYS A 162 -13.55 8.76 -18.90
N PRO A 163 -12.63 9.53 -18.29
CA PRO A 163 -12.22 10.80 -18.88
C PRO A 163 -11.62 10.53 -20.25
N GLU A 164 -11.95 11.35 -21.26
CA GLU A 164 -11.53 11.17 -22.67
C GLU A 164 -10.01 11.02 -22.85
N PHE A 165 -9.21 11.45 -21.86
CA PHE A 165 -7.75 11.40 -21.86
C PHE A 165 -7.11 10.34 -20.94
N SER A 166 -7.90 9.46 -20.33
CA SER A 166 -7.39 8.43 -19.41
C SER A 166 -6.95 7.17 -20.16
N GLN A 167 -5.80 7.23 -20.82
CA GLN A 167 -5.11 6.00 -21.20
C GLN A 167 -4.40 5.42 -19.98
N ASP A 168 -5.13 4.66 -19.16
CA ASP A 168 -4.54 3.98 -18.02
C ASP A 168 -3.75 2.75 -18.46
N PHE A 169 -2.50 2.98 -18.85
CA PHE A 169 -1.57 1.93 -19.25
C PHE A 169 -1.10 1.05 -18.07
N SER A 170 -1.50 1.31 -16.81
CA SER A 170 -1.04 0.49 -15.67
C SER A 170 -1.59 -0.93 -15.73
N GLN A 171 -2.90 -1.08 -15.98
CA GLN A 171 -3.54 -2.38 -16.09
C GLN A 171 -3.03 -3.15 -17.31
N GLU A 172 -2.82 -2.48 -18.45
CA GLU A 172 -2.25 -3.12 -19.64
C GLU A 172 -0.79 -3.55 -19.42
N LYS A 173 0.02 -2.73 -18.73
CA LYS A 173 1.40 -3.08 -18.40
C LYS A 173 1.47 -4.22 -17.41
N LEU A 174 0.60 -4.24 -16.40
CA LEU A 174 0.47 -5.35 -15.45
C LEU A 174 -0.01 -6.63 -16.15
N LEU A 175 -1.02 -6.51 -17.03
CA LEU A 175 -1.52 -7.62 -17.83
C LEU A 175 -0.43 -8.20 -18.74
N LEU A 176 0.36 -7.32 -19.37
CA LEU A 176 1.49 -7.73 -20.22
C LEU A 176 2.57 -8.45 -19.39
N GLN A 177 2.89 -7.92 -18.23
CA GLN A 177 3.87 -8.54 -17.33
C GLN A 177 3.39 -9.91 -16.83
N LEU A 178 2.13 -10.03 -16.43
CA LEU A 178 1.52 -11.31 -16.02
C LEU A 178 1.50 -12.33 -17.17
N LYS A 179 1.25 -11.88 -18.41
CA LYS A 179 1.33 -12.76 -19.59
C LYS A 179 2.74 -13.31 -19.80
N LEU A 180 3.76 -12.45 -19.67
CA LEU A 180 5.15 -12.88 -19.81
C LEU A 180 5.55 -13.90 -18.75
N GLU A 181 5.18 -13.65 -17.49
CA GLU A 181 5.48 -14.56 -16.37
C GLU A 181 4.75 -15.90 -16.50
N LEU A 182 3.49 -15.88 -16.95
CA LEU A 182 2.74 -17.09 -17.23
C LEU A 182 3.39 -17.93 -18.33
N ASP A 183 3.89 -17.30 -19.38
CA ASP A 183 4.55 -18.01 -20.48
C ASP A 183 5.89 -18.60 -20.06
N GLU A 184 6.63 -17.93 -19.17
CA GLU A 184 7.86 -18.45 -18.60
C GLU A 184 7.60 -19.68 -17.70
N ALA A 185 6.62 -19.58 -16.80
CA ALA A 185 6.21 -20.70 -15.94
C ALA A 185 5.69 -21.91 -16.73
N LYS A 186 5.01 -21.67 -17.86
CA LYS A 186 4.57 -22.74 -18.78
C LYS A 186 5.74 -23.45 -19.44
N LYS A 187 6.76 -22.70 -19.88
CA LYS A 187 7.98 -23.29 -20.48
C LYS A 187 8.74 -24.14 -19.47
N GLU A 188 8.87 -23.67 -18.24
CA GLU A 188 9.54 -24.41 -17.17
C GLU A 188 8.81 -25.72 -16.84
N ASN A 189 7.48 -25.67 -16.70
CA ASN A 189 6.67 -26.88 -16.51
C ASN A 189 6.79 -27.87 -17.69
N ALA A 190 6.80 -27.38 -18.93
CA ALA A 190 6.99 -28.24 -20.10
C ALA A 190 8.35 -28.94 -20.08
N LEU A 191 9.40 -28.23 -19.67
CA LEU A 191 10.75 -28.81 -19.53
C LEU A 191 10.80 -29.86 -18.42
N LEU A 192 10.16 -29.60 -17.27
CA LEU A 192 10.08 -30.56 -16.17
C LEU A 192 9.31 -31.83 -16.57
N LEU A 193 8.19 -31.68 -17.29
CA LEU A 193 7.43 -32.81 -17.82
C LEU A 193 8.22 -33.62 -18.85
N ALA A 194 9.00 -32.96 -19.72
CA ALA A 194 9.87 -33.64 -20.67
C ALA A 194 10.98 -34.44 -19.97
N LYS A 195 11.61 -33.86 -18.94
CA LYS A 195 12.62 -34.55 -18.10
C LYS A 195 12.02 -35.73 -17.34
N ALA A 196 10.82 -35.58 -16.78
CA ALA A 196 10.12 -36.66 -16.09
C ALA A 196 9.79 -37.82 -17.03
N LYS A 197 9.31 -37.53 -18.25
CA LYS A 197 9.05 -38.55 -19.28
C LYS A 197 10.32 -39.27 -19.73
N ALA A 198 11.40 -38.52 -19.98
CA ALA A 198 12.69 -39.12 -20.35
C ALA A 198 13.23 -40.03 -19.24
N SER A 199 13.10 -39.61 -17.98
CA SER A 199 13.54 -40.42 -16.83
C SER A 199 12.68 -41.67 -16.63
N ALA A 200 11.38 -41.61 -16.92
CA ALA A 200 10.49 -42.77 -16.86
C ALA A 200 10.80 -43.81 -17.96
N HIS A 201 11.17 -43.35 -19.15
CA HIS A 201 11.49 -44.25 -20.27
C HIS A 201 12.82 -45.00 -20.06
N VAL A 202 13.81 -44.35 -19.42
CA VAL A 202 15.09 -44.98 -19.07
C VAL A 202 14.91 -46.08 -18.00
N ILE A 203 13.94 -45.94 -17.09
CA ILE A 203 13.68 -46.96 -16.06
C ILE A 203 12.98 -48.20 -16.65
N GLU A 204 12.21 -48.06 -17.72
CA GLU A 204 11.57 -49.20 -18.41
C GLU A 204 12.56 -49.99 -19.28
N GLU A 205 13.58 -49.36 -19.86
CA GLU A 205 14.60 -50.05 -20.66
C GLU A 205 15.66 -50.80 -19.83
N ASP A 206 15.89 -50.41 -18.56
CA ASP A 206 16.84 -51.07 -17.63
C ASP A 206 16.20 -52.25 -16.86
N MET A 207 14.94 -52.61 -17.15
CA MET A 207 14.16 -53.63 -16.43
C MET A 207 13.89 -54.93 -17.22
N ASP A 208 14.51 -55.09 -18.39
CA ASP A 208 14.55 -56.33 -19.21
C ASP A 208 15.97 -56.93 -19.24
#